data_AF-A0A1W0A8H9-F1
#
_entry.id   AF-A0A1W0A8H9-F1
#
_cell.length_a   1.000
_cell.length_b   1.000
_cell.length_c   1.000
_cell.angle_alpha   90.00
_cell.angle_beta   90.00
_cell.angle_gamma   90.00
#
_symmetry.space_group_name_H-M   'P 1'
#
loop_
_entity.id
_entity.type
_entity.pdbx_description
1 polymer ?
#
loop_
_entity_poly.entity_id
_entity_poly.type
_entity_poly.pdbx_seq_one_letter_code
_entity_poly.pdbx_strand_id
1 'polypeptide(L)'
;MIFSSPKKYTQQLERKPPVTLALMGGMAGLFLYRDMPGMPTARKYALCPAEIVRQKSLSRLVVSAFLHGDEWHLYNNLASLLWKGVQLELSLGSQRFLQMVGILLILSHSIDVGASYALSIYMNSNQPIRQCSIGFSAVLFALKIVLNYNSPSHTSIMGIIVPTRYVAWLELVYLHYFVPQSSFVGHLSGILAGYIYMKSPLWNINLFSPSPRYSYRIGSTGYRQTNTSSRRAMEEADAAYARRLQEEEYRRLIMEEATTKAVVQVEKNMLSRLLYPNPVCLLTVQEALNHEILRNVMTITWLTPINNHGKFVCSMNCKRHTAHFVNTPGKHFVINIPTKNHEEKILAIGGCSGESVDKFEALNLATCPPGWTALRPLKRKNCMSKKDLREAEIHEAVSNCIALDDCIAHIVCKVDTVAEVDGHYLLTCTQVAAWTLSNYWNGKHFAPRSPSDAPYLTFLGTKVFASITPTFD
;
A
#
# COMPACT_ATOMS: atom_id res chain seq x y z
N MET A 1 45.80 27.57 9.43
CA MET A 1 44.80 28.66 9.29
C MET A 1 44.51 28.77 7.81
N ILE A 2 43.38 28.32 7.29
CA ILE A 2 42.08 29.00 7.29
C ILE A 2 40.99 27.90 7.31
N PHE A 3 40.09 27.98 8.29
CA PHE A 3 38.92 27.11 8.41
C PHE A 3 37.92 27.40 7.28
N SER A 4 37.49 26.38 6.55
CA SER A 4 36.28 26.42 5.72
C SER A 4 35.36 25.28 6.16
N SER A 5 34.16 25.64 6.59
CA SER A 5 33.29 24.87 7.50
C SER A 5 32.66 23.59 6.88
N PRO A 6 32.53 22.48 7.65
CA PRO A 6 31.92 21.20 7.23
C PRO A 6 30.37 21.20 7.21
N LYS A 7 29.73 22.36 7.11
CA LYS A 7 28.28 22.53 7.33
C LYS A 7 27.34 22.10 6.19
N LYS A 8 27.87 21.72 5.01
CA LYS A 8 27.02 21.48 3.83
C LYS A 8 26.55 20.03 3.65
N TYR A 9 27.23 19.04 4.24
CA TYR A 9 26.96 17.63 3.96
C TYR A 9 26.07 16.92 5.01
N THR A 10 25.92 17.46 6.22
CA THR A 10 24.96 16.98 7.24
C THR A 10 23.50 17.38 6.96
N GLN A 11 23.26 18.35 6.07
CA GLN A 11 21.92 18.97 5.91
C GLN A 11 20.86 18.14 5.17
N GLN A 12 21.19 17.03 4.51
CA GLN A 12 20.23 16.29 3.70
C GLN A 12 19.60 15.08 4.42
N LEU A 13 20.22 14.59 5.50
CA LEU A 13 19.66 13.55 6.38
C LEU A 13 18.88 14.14 7.58
N GLU A 14 18.88 15.46 7.75
CA GLU A 14 18.28 16.20 8.90
C GLU A 14 17.03 17.04 8.54
N ARG A 15 16.53 17.00 7.30
CA ARG A 15 15.38 17.86 6.90
C ARG A 15 14.05 17.30 7.38
N LYS A 16 13.75 17.51 8.66
CA LYS A 16 12.38 17.57 9.17
C LYS A 16 11.61 18.62 8.34
N PRO A 17 10.30 18.45 8.04
CA PRO A 17 9.48 19.45 7.35
C PRO A 17 8.96 20.49 8.37
N PRO A 18 9.72 21.56 8.70
CA PRO A 18 9.39 22.43 9.82
C PRO A 18 8.05 23.14 9.66
N VAL A 19 7.67 23.52 8.44
CA VAL A 19 6.43 24.28 8.23
C VAL A 19 5.24 23.36 8.40
N THR A 20 5.28 22.17 7.83
CA THR A 20 4.22 21.16 8.00
C THR A 20 4.04 20.83 9.48
N LEU A 21 5.13 20.57 10.21
CA LEU A 21 5.06 20.26 11.65
C LEU A 21 4.59 21.45 12.48
N ALA A 22 5.03 22.67 12.16
CA ALA A 22 4.59 23.88 12.85
C ALA A 22 3.09 24.16 12.63
N LEU A 23 2.59 23.96 11.41
CA LEU A 23 1.16 24.08 11.10
C LEU A 23 0.34 23.03 11.85
N MET A 24 0.79 21.78 11.86
CA MET A 24 0.13 20.70 12.61
C MET A 24 0.11 20.98 14.12
N GLY A 25 1.26 21.33 14.69
CA GLY A 25 1.39 21.67 16.11
C GLY A 25 0.56 22.90 16.49
N GLY A 26 0.50 23.91 15.62
CA GLY A 26 -0.34 25.09 15.81
C GLY A 26 -1.83 24.76 15.85
N MET A 27 -2.33 23.96 14.91
CA MET A 27 -3.73 23.53 14.90
C MET A 27 -4.08 22.62 16.09
N ALA A 28 -3.19 21.68 16.43
CA ALA A 28 -3.36 20.83 17.61
C ALA A 28 -3.36 21.65 18.90
N GLY A 29 -2.44 22.61 19.04
CA GLY A 29 -2.38 23.51 20.18
C GLY A 29 -3.63 24.37 20.31
N LEU A 30 -4.09 25.01 19.23
CA LEU A 30 -5.33 25.79 19.24
C LEU A 30 -6.55 24.95 19.62
N PHE A 31 -6.58 23.68 19.23
CA PHE A 31 -7.65 22.77 19.61
C PHE A 31 -7.59 22.36 21.08
N LEU A 32 -6.41 21.94 21.58
CA LEU A 32 -6.22 21.48 22.96
C LEU A 32 -6.51 22.58 23.99
N TYR A 33 -6.17 23.82 23.66
CA TYR A 33 -6.33 24.96 24.56
C TYR A 33 -7.58 25.81 24.24
N ARG A 34 -8.52 25.31 23.42
CA ARG A 34 -9.68 26.09 22.92
C ARG A 34 -10.57 26.69 24.02
N ASP A 35 -10.60 26.08 25.20
CA ASP A 35 -11.42 26.50 26.34
C ASP A 35 -10.68 27.46 27.30
N MET A 36 -9.40 27.75 27.04
CA MET A 36 -8.61 28.67 27.87
C MET A 36 -8.92 30.13 27.54
N PRO A 37 -8.94 31.03 28.55
CA PRO A 37 -9.19 32.45 28.34
C PRO A 37 -8.12 33.07 27.42
N GLY A 38 -8.57 33.86 26.44
CA GLY A 38 -7.69 34.52 25.46
C GLY A 38 -7.47 33.74 24.17
N MET A 39 -7.89 32.48 24.08
CA MET A 39 -7.79 31.70 22.84
C MET A 39 -8.86 32.08 21.81
N PRO A 40 -8.52 32.03 20.49
CA PRO A 40 -9.48 32.33 19.43
C PRO A 40 -10.58 31.28 19.38
N THR A 41 -11.83 31.71 19.52
CA THR A 41 -12.99 30.82 19.48
C THR A 41 -13.64 30.77 18.11
N ALA A 42 -14.25 29.62 17.77
CA ALA A 42 -14.99 29.44 16.53
C ALA A 42 -16.12 30.49 16.38
N ARG A 43 -16.80 30.85 17.47
CA ARG A 43 -17.85 31.89 17.47
C ARG A 43 -17.34 33.23 16.92
N LYS A 44 -16.12 33.64 17.29
CA LYS A 44 -15.54 34.92 16.89
C LYS A 44 -14.84 34.87 15.54
N TYR A 45 -14.24 33.72 15.20
CA TYR A 45 -13.32 33.63 14.06
C TYR A 45 -13.74 32.67 12.95
N ALA A 46 -14.88 31.97 13.06
CA ALA A 46 -15.39 31.14 11.97
C ALA A 46 -15.52 31.96 10.67
N LEU A 47 -15.26 31.29 9.55
CA LEU A 47 -15.38 31.83 8.21
C LEU A 47 -16.87 31.98 7.90
N CYS A 48 -17.42 33.13 8.24
CA CYS A 48 -18.81 33.50 7.97
C CYS A 48 -18.83 34.56 6.87
N PRO A 49 -19.28 34.25 5.64
CA PRO A 49 -19.28 35.20 4.54
C PRO A 49 -20.05 36.50 4.86
N ALA A 50 -21.16 36.41 5.59
CA ALA A 50 -21.97 37.59 5.94
C ALA A 50 -21.20 38.58 6.81
N GLU A 51 -20.41 38.07 7.76
CA GLU A 51 -19.61 38.89 8.67
C GLU A 51 -18.44 39.54 7.94
N ILE A 52 -17.80 38.81 7.02
CA ILE A 52 -16.67 39.33 6.23
C ILE A 52 -17.15 40.41 5.27
N VAL A 53 -18.26 40.18 4.56
CA VAL A 53 -18.81 41.14 3.59
C VAL A 53 -19.37 42.38 4.28
N ARG A 54 -20.12 42.23 5.39
CA ARG A 54 -20.82 43.36 6.03
C ARG A 54 -19.95 44.11 7.04
N GLN A 55 -19.17 43.38 7.84
CA GLN A 55 -18.41 43.96 8.98
C GLN A 55 -16.91 44.06 8.71
N LYS A 56 -16.44 43.67 7.51
CA LYS A 56 -15.02 43.71 7.11
C LYS A 56 -14.10 42.98 8.09
N SER A 57 -14.58 41.91 8.73
CA SER A 57 -13.81 41.12 9.69
C SER A 57 -12.82 40.19 8.99
N LEU A 58 -11.75 40.77 8.41
CA LEU A 58 -10.79 40.06 7.56
C LEU A 58 -9.97 38.99 8.29
N SER A 59 -9.79 39.11 9.60
CA SER A 59 -9.09 38.10 10.41
C SER A 59 -9.76 36.72 10.33
N ARG A 60 -11.07 36.67 10.05
CA ARG A 60 -11.81 35.42 9.81
C ARG A 60 -11.30 34.68 8.57
N LEU A 61 -10.69 35.34 7.59
CA LEU A 61 -10.13 34.67 6.41
C LEU A 61 -8.93 33.79 6.77
N VAL A 62 -8.18 34.13 7.83
CA VAL A 62 -6.97 33.41 8.21
C VAL A 62 -7.21 32.50 9.41
N VAL A 63 -7.76 33.05 10.49
CA VAL A 63 -7.86 32.35 11.77
C VAL A 63 -8.82 31.15 11.69
N SER A 64 -9.88 31.25 10.90
CA SER A 64 -10.86 30.16 10.70
C SER A 64 -10.22 28.86 10.22
N ALA A 65 -9.16 28.93 9.40
CA ALA A 65 -8.50 27.78 8.82
C ALA A 65 -7.82 26.91 9.89
N PHE A 66 -7.45 27.48 11.03
CA PHE A 66 -6.68 26.79 12.07
C PHE A 66 -7.55 26.26 13.22
N LEU A 67 -8.83 26.64 13.27
CA LEU A 67 -9.78 26.22 14.30
C LEU A 67 -10.50 24.94 13.88
N HIS A 68 -10.72 24.03 14.82
CA HIS A 68 -11.41 22.76 14.58
C HIS A 68 -12.47 22.51 15.66
N GLY A 69 -13.63 21.98 15.26
CA GLY A 69 -14.78 21.78 16.16
C GLY A 69 -14.69 20.51 16.99
N ASP A 70 -14.15 19.44 16.42
CA ASP A 70 -14.09 18.11 17.01
C ASP A 70 -12.78 17.38 16.68
N GLU A 71 -12.50 16.32 17.44
CA GLU A 71 -11.27 15.54 17.37
C GLU A 71 -11.12 14.81 16.03
N TRP A 72 -12.22 14.27 15.49
CA TRP A 72 -12.22 13.54 14.23
C TRP A 72 -11.90 14.46 13.05
N HIS A 73 -12.50 15.65 13.03
CA HIS A 73 -12.23 16.67 12.03
C HIS A 73 -10.78 17.16 12.10
N LEU A 74 -10.24 17.39 13.30
CA LEU A 74 -8.83 17.75 13.48
C LEU A 74 -7.91 16.63 13.00
N TYR A 75 -8.11 15.40 13.45
CA TYR A 75 -7.30 14.24 13.09
C TYR A 75 -7.17 14.07 11.57
N ASN A 76 -8.30 14.10 10.85
CA ASN A 76 -8.32 13.95 9.40
C ASN A 76 -7.59 15.10 8.68
N ASN A 77 -7.71 16.34 9.18
CA ASN A 77 -6.97 17.48 8.64
C ASN A 77 -5.46 17.32 8.87
N LEU A 78 -5.04 16.92 10.08
CA LEU A 78 -3.64 16.72 10.41
C LEU A 78 -3.00 15.57 9.60
N ALA A 79 -3.67 14.43 9.47
CA ALA A 79 -3.19 13.30 8.67
C ALA A 79 -3.08 13.67 7.18
N SER A 80 -4.08 14.36 6.65
CA SER A 80 -4.11 14.83 5.27
C SER A 80 -3.03 15.90 4.99
N LEU A 81 -2.78 16.79 5.96
CA LEU A 81 -1.71 17.78 5.92
C LEU A 81 -0.33 17.11 5.99
N LEU A 82 -0.12 16.14 6.88
CA LEU A 82 1.15 15.45 7.01
C LEU A 82 1.56 14.83 5.66
N TRP A 83 0.65 14.07 5.04
CA TRP A 83 0.92 13.40 3.77
C TRP A 83 1.25 14.37 2.62
N LYS A 84 0.43 15.43 2.45
CA LYS A 84 0.58 16.39 1.34
C LYS A 84 1.68 17.41 1.60
N GLY A 85 1.77 17.88 2.85
CA GLY A 85 2.72 18.88 3.32
C GLY A 85 4.14 18.35 3.25
N VAL A 86 4.41 17.12 3.73
CA VAL A 86 5.74 16.50 3.62
C VAL A 86 6.20 16.45 2.16
N GLN A 87 5.36 15.96 1.25
CA GLN A 87 5.72 15.84 -0.17
C GLN A 87 6.00 17.19 -0.80
N LEU A 88 5.12 18.16 -0.59
CA LEU A 88 5.27 19.49 -1.18
C LEU A 88 6.42 20.27 -0.54
N GLU A 89 6.58 20.25 0.79
CA GLU A 89 7.65 20.93 1.50
C GLU A 89 9.04 20.40 1.15
N LEU A 90 9.19 19.07 1.05
CA LEU A 90 10.46 18.46 0.64
C LEU A 90 10.78 18.78 -0.83
N SER A 91 9.76 18.88 -1.69
CA SER A 91 9.94 19.18 -3.12
C SER A 91 10.23 20.68 -3.40
N LEU A 92 9.61 21.60 -2.66
CA LEU A 92 9.68 23.05 -2.89
C LEU A 92 10.68 23.76 -1.98
N GLY A 93 10.99 23.18 -0.82
CA GLY A 93 11.61 23.84 0.32
C GLY A 93 10.59 24.60 1.19
N SER A 94 10.89 24.71 2.49
CA SER A 94 9.99 25.26 3.50
C SER A 94 9.48 26.66 3.22
N GLN A 95 10.32 27.57 2.72
CA GLN A 95 9.91 28.95 2.44
C GLN A 95 8.87 29.02 1.31
N ARG A 96 9.11 28.31 0.21
CA ARG A 96 8.18 28.28 -0.93
C ARG A 96 6.90 27.54 -0.58
N PHE A 97 7.01 26.47 0.20
CA PHE A 97 5.85 25.76 0.72
C PHE A 97 4.97 26.65 1.61
N LEU A 98 5.57 27.41 2.53
CA LEU A 98 4.85 28.36 3.39
C LEU A 98 4.15 29.45 2.57
N GLN A 99 4.83 30.01 1.57
CA GLN A 99 4.23 30.99 0.65
C GLN A 99 3.04 30.40 -0.10
N MET A 100 3.19 29.19 -0.65
CA MET A 100 2.11 28.50 -1.34
C MET A 100 0.92 28.24 -0.43
N VAL A 101 1.14 27.75 0.79
CA VAL A 101 0.08 27.55 1.78
C VAL A 101 -0.66 28.86 2.07
N GLY A 102 0.08 29.96 2.28
CA GLY A 102 -0.52 31.28 2.51
C GLY A 102 -1.37 31.78 1.34
N ILE A 103 -0.87 31.65 0.11
CA ILE A 103 -1.60 32.04 -1.11
C ILE A 103 -2.86 31.20 -1.27
N LEU A 104 -2.75 29.89 -1.15
CA LEU A 104 -3.89 28.97 -1.31
C LEU A 104 -4.95 29.18 -0.22
N LEU A 105 -4.54 29.51 1.01
CA LEU A 105 -5.44 29.86 2.10
C LEU A 105 -6.24 31.12 1.76
N ILE A 106 -5.59 32.22 1.44
CA ILE A 106 -6.29 33.47 1.13
C ILE A 106 -7.17 33.32 -0.10
N LEU A 107 -6.66 32.65 -1.15
CA LEU A 107 -7.38 32.45 -2.40
C LEU A 107 -8.63 31.57 -2.20
N SER A 108 -8.51 30.44 -1.52
CA SER A 108 -9.65 29.54 -1.29
C SER A 108 -10.74 30.18 -0.44
N HIS A 109 -10.40 30.85 0.67
CA HIS A 109 -11.40 31.52 1.51
C HIS A 109 -12.01 32.76 0.85
N SER A 110 -11.25 33.49 0.02
CA SER A 110 -11.81 34.60 -0.76
C SER A 110 -12.80 34.13 -1.82
N ILE A 111 -12.49 33.01 -2.50
CA ILE A 111 -13.42 32.37 -3.45
C ILE A 111 -14.68 31.90 -2.73
N ASP A 112 -14.55 31.29 -1.54
CA ASP A 112 -15.70 30.81 -0.76
C ASP A 112 -16.65 31.97 -0.38
N VAL A 113 -16.10 33.07 0.15
CA VAL A 113 -16.88 34.26 0.50
C VAL A 113 -17.53 34.90 -0.74
N GLY A 114 -16.77 35.04 -1.83
CA GLY A 114 -17.28 35.61 -3.08
C GLY A 114 -18.37 34.76 -3.72
N ALA A 115 -18.18 33.44 -3.78
CA ALA A 115 -19.15 32.49 -4.29
C ALA A 115 -20.42 32.46 -3.44
N SER A 116 -20.28 32.44 -2.11
CA SER A 116 -21.41 32.48 -1.18
C SER A 116 -22.21 33.78 -1.29
N TYR A 117 -21.55 34.92 -1.50
CA TYR A 117 -22.21 36.21 -1.75
C TYR A 117 -22.96 36.21 -3.09
N ALA A 118 -22.30 35.79 -4.18
CA ALA A 118 -22.92 35.71 -5.50
C ALA A 118 -24.13 34.77 -5.53
N LEU A 119 -24.01 33.60 -4.88
CA LEU A 119 -25.09 32.63 -4.77
C LEU A 119 -26.26 33.16 -3.95
N SER A 120 -25.98 33.94 -2.88
CA SER A 120 -27.02 34.59 -2.09
C SER A 120 -27.87 35.58 -2.90
N ILE A 121 -27.23 36.35 -3.79
CA ILE A 121 -27.93 37.25 -4.72
C ILE A 121 -28.73 36.44 -5.74
N TYR A 122 -28.10 35.45 -6.38
CA TYR A 122 -28.72 34.66 -7.45
C TYR A 122 -29.95 33.87 -6.96
N MET A 123 -29.86 33.24 -5.79
CA MET A 123 -30.96 32.47 -5.20
C MET A 123 -31.98 33.34 -4.45
N ASN A 124 -31.75 34.66 -4.36
CA ASN A 124 -32.50 35.58 -3.51
C ASN A 124 -32.70 35.02 -2.07
N SER A 125 -31.65 34.39 -1.52
CA SER A 125 -31.71 33.73 -0.21
C SER A 125 -30.48 34.08 0.62
N ASN A 126 -30.68 34.32 1.92
CA ASN A 126 -29.59 34.61 2.85
C ASN A 126 -28.89 33.35 3.37
N GLN A 127 -29.28 32.16 2.91
CA GLN A 127 -28.73 30.89 3.40
C GLN A 127 -27.24 30.73 3.06
N PRO A 128 -26.78 30.92 1.80
CA PRO A 128 -25.37 30.69 1.45
C PRO A 128 -24.41 31.61 2.21
N ILE A 129 -24.76 32.88 2.36
CA ILE A 129 -23.90 33.87 3.02
C ILE A 129 -23.85 33.71 4.55
N ARG A 130 -24.83 33.02 5.15
CA ARG A 130 -24.90 32.76 6.59
C ARG A 130 -24.24 31.44 7.01
N GLN A 131 -23.89 30.58 6.06
CA GLN A 131 -23.18 29.35 6.36
C GLN A 131 -21.75 29.67 6.82
N CYS A 132 -21.40 29.23 8.01
CA CYS A 132 -20.06 29.44 8.57
C CYS A 132 -19.27 28.13 8.58
N SER A 133 -17.96 28.23 8.33
CA SER A 133 -17.05 27.08 8.36
C SER A 133 -15.80 27.35 9.19
N ILE A 134 -15.16 26.28 9.66
CA ILE A 134 -13.86 26.28 10.32
C ILE A 134 -13.06 25.07 9.80
N GLY A 135 -11.74 25.13 9.87
CA GLY A 135 -10.85 24.03 9.53
C GLY A 135 -10.00 24.27 8.29
N PHE A 136 -8.92 23.49 8.16
CA PHE A 136 -7.88 23.69 7.15
C PHE A 136 -8.22 23.01 5.80
N SER A 137 -9.40 22.42 5.69
CA SER A 137 -9.78 21.50 4.62
C SER A 137 -9.80 22.16 3.23
N ALA A 138 -10.23 23.41 3.10
CA ALA A 138 -10.17 24.14 1.82
C ALA A 138 -8.73 24.23 1.29
N VAL A 139 -7.74 24.46 2.16
CA VAL A 139 -6.32 24.47 1.80
C VAL A 139 -5.84 23.07 1.41
N LEU A 140 -6.29 22.03 2.11
CA LEU A 140 -5.92 20.63 1.80
C LEU A 140 -6.44 20.17 0.43
N PHE A 141 -7.65 20.59 0.04
CA PHE A 141 -8.17 20.38 -1.30
C PHE A 141 -7.31 21.10 -2.35
N ALA A 142 -6.91 22.34 -2.08
CA ALA A 142 -6.02 23.09 -2.96
C ALA A 142 -4.64 22.42 -3.11
N LEU A 143 -4.01 22.00 -2.02
CA LEU A 143 -2.73 21.26 -2.03
C LEU A 143 -2.84 19.94 -2.79
N LYS A 144 -4.00 19.25 -2.70
CA LYS A 144 -4.25 18.02 -3.46
C LYS A 144 -4.26 18.27 -4.96
N ILE A 145 -4.83 19.39 -5.41
CA ILE A 145 -4.77 19.80 -6.82
C ILE A 145 -3.32 20.09 -7.22
N VAL A 146 -2.58 20.90 -6.45
CA VAL A 146 -1.18 21.23 -6.77
C VAL A 146 -0.32 19.97 -6.92
N LEU A 147 -0.45 19.03 -5.98
CA LEU A 147 0.31 17.78 -5.99
C LEU A 147 0.01 16.90 -7.22
N ASN A 148 -1.24 16.90 -7.70
CA ASN A 148 -1.73 15.92 -8.68
C ASN A 148 -2.11 16.51 -10.04
N TYR A 149 -1.99 17.83 -10.25
CA TYR A 149 -2.50 18.55 -11.43
C TYR A 149 -2.05 17.91 -12.76
N ASN A 150 -0.77 17.53 -12.85
CA ASN A 150 -0.17 16.90 -14.02
C ASN A 150 0.18 15.42 -13.80
N SER A 151 -0.44 14.75 -12.82
CA SER A 151 -0.14 13.34 -12.55
C SER A 151 -0.77 12.44 -13.63
N PRO A 152 0.01 11.62 -14.35
CA PRO A 152 -0.52 10.63 -15.30
C PRO A 152 -1.04 9.37 -14.59
N SER A 153 -0.88 9.29 -13.27
CA SER A 153 -1.18 8.11 -12.47
C SER A 153 -2.68 7.91 -12.27
N HIS A 154 -3.05 6.68 -11.88
CA HIS A 154 -4.40 6.33 -11.48
C HIS A 154 -4.40 5.84 -10.03
N THR A 155 -5.42 6.22 -9.27
CA THR A 155 -5.60 5.82 -7.87
C THR A 155 -6.87 4.99 -7.77
N SER A 156 -6.79 3.84 -7.11
CA SER A 156 -7.97 3.02 -6.81
C SER A 156 -8.59 3.48 -5.50
N ILE A 157 -9.85 3.92 -5.54
CA ILE A 157 -10.65 4.28 -4.36
C ILE A 157 -11.85 3.35 -4.36
N MET A 158 -11.98 2.52 -3.31
CA MET A 158 -13.07 1.54 -3.16
C MET A 158 -13.25 0.62 -4.39
N GLY A 159 -12.14 0.27 -5.07
CA GLY A 159 -12.15 -0.58 -6.26
C GLY A 159 -12.38 0.15 -7.59
N ILE A 160 -12.72 1.44 -7.57
CA ILE A 160 -12.85 2.27 -8.77
C ILE A 160 -11.50 2.91 -9.08
N ILE A 161 -10.98 2.67 -10.29
CA ILE A 161 -9.73 3.27 -10.77
C ILE A 161 -10.04 4.63 -11.35
N VAL A 162 -9.51 5.69 -10.72
CA VAL A 162 -9.73 7.06 -11.17
C VAL A 162 -8.39 7.75 -11.40
N PRO A 163 -8.21 8.51 -12.50
CA PRO A 163 -6.99 9.29 -12.69
C PRO A 163 -6.72 10.16 -11.48
N THR A 164 -5.49 10.11 -10.94
CA THR A 164 -5.15 10.74 -9.65
C THR A 164 -5.45 12.25 -9.64
N ARG A 165 -5.33 12.91 -10.80
CA ARG A 165 -5.72 14.32 -11.01
C ARG A 165 -7.19 14.65 -10.69
N TYR A 166 -8.08 13.66 -10.68
CA TYR A 166 -9.50 13.81 -10.39
C TYR A 166 -9.92 13.34 -8.99
N VAL A 167 -8.98 12.85 -8.17
CA VAL A 167 -9.28 12.33 -6.82
C VAL A 167 -9.88 13.41 -5.90
N ALA A 168 -9.49 14.68 -6.07
CA ALA A 168 -10.09 15.78 -5.32
C ALA A 168 -11.60 15.94 -5.61
N TRP A 169 -12.03 15.71 -6.85
CA TRP A 169 -13.45 15.77 -7.21
C TRP A 169 -14.24 14.61 -6.62
N LEU A 170 -13.67 13.40 -6.62
CA LEU A 170 -14.30 12.26 -5.95
C LEU A 170 -14.44 12.46 -4.44
N GLU A 171 -13.40 12.99 -3.80
CA GLU A 171 -13.44 13.29 -2.37
C GLU A 171 -14.49 14.37 -2.05
N LEU A 172 -14.67 15.37 -2.92
CA LEU A 172 -15.73 16.36 -2.78
C LEU A 172 -17.12 15.70 -2.79
N VAL A 173 -17.38 14.80 -3.75
CA VAL A 173 -18.65 14.07 -3.84
C VAL A 173 -18.85 13.18 -2.61
N TYR A 174 -17.80 12.47 -2.18
CA TYR A 174 -17.83 11.64 -1.00
C TYR A 174 -18.19 12.45 0.26
N LEU A 175 -17.49 13.56 0.51
CA LEU A 175 -17.75 14.39 1.69
C LEU A 175 -19.13 15.05 1.64
N HIS A 176 -19.62 15.44 0.47
CA HIS A 176 -20.97 15.99 0.34
C HIS A 176 -22.05 15.00 0.77
N TYR A 177 -21.88 13.71 0.42
CA TYR A 177 -22.86 12.68 0.74
C TYR A 177 -22.74 12.16 2.18
N PHE A 178 -21.52 11.87 2.64
CA PHE A 178 -21.28 11.22 3.93
C PHE A 178 -21.01 12.20 5.09
N VAL A 179 -20.63 13.44 4.79
CA VAL A 179 -20.35 14.49 5.78
C VAL A 179 -21.08 15.79 5.39
N PRO A 180 -22.44 15.78 5.36
CA PRO A 180 -23.24 16.91 4.86
C PRO A 180 -23.10 18.18 5.71
N GLN A 181 -22.57 18.05 6.94
CA GLN A 181 -22.26 19.18 7.82
C GLN A 181 -21.02 19.99 7.36
N SER A 182 -20.24 19.46 6.41
CA SER A 182 -19.07 20.15 5.86
C SER A 182 -19.46 21.15 4.76
N SER A 183 -18.73 22.26 4.65
CA SER A 183 -19.04 23.29 3.65
C SER A 183 -18.66 22.82 2.23
N PHE A 184 -19.66 22.43 1.44
CA PHE A 184 -19.48 22.09 0.03
C PHE A 184 -18.82 23.24 -0.74
N VAL A 185 -19.31 24.47 -0.55
CA VAL A 185 -18.77 25.67 -1.22
C VAL A 185 -17.32 25.92 -0.81
N GLY A 186 -16.98 25.71 0.47
CA GLY A 186 -15.60 25.84 0.95
C GLY A 186 -14.64 24.84 0.31
N HIS A 187 -15.01 23.55 0.25
CA HIS A 187 -14.17 22.53 -0.40
C HIS A 187 -14.03 22.75 -1.91
N LEU A 188 -15.12 23.09 -2.59
CA LEU A 188 -15.11 23.45 -4.01
C LEU A 188 -14.20 24.66 -4.26
N SER A 189 -14.26 25.67 -3.40
CA SER A 189 -13.39 26.85 -3.46
C SER A 189 -11.91 26.50 -3.30
N GLY A 190 -11.59 25.51 -2.46
CA GLY A 190 -10.25 24.93 -2.36
C GLY A 190 -9.76 24.31 -3.67
N ILE A 191 -10.59 23.51 -4.32
CA ILE A 191 -10.28 22.90 -5.64
C ILE A 191 -10.02 23.98 -6.69
N LEU A 192 -10.91 24.98 -6.78
CA LEU A 192 -10.78 26.09 -7.72
C LEU A 192 -9.52 26.93 -7.46
N ALA A 193 -9.22 27.23 -6.19
CA ALA A 193 -7.99 27.92 -5.80
C ALA A 193 -6.74 27.15 -6.26
N GLY A 194 -6.72 25.83 -6.08
CA GLY A 194 -5.63 24.98 -6.57
C GLY A 194 -5.45 25.05 -8.09
N TYR A 195 -6.54 25.03 -8.86
CA TYR A 195 -6.47 25.17 -10.32
C TYR A 195 -6.00 26.56 -10.77
N ILE A 196 -6.51 27.62 -10.13
CA ILE A 196 -6.08 29.00 -10.40
C ILE A 196 -4.58 29.13 -10.10
N TYR A 197 -4.12 28.58 -8.97
CA TYR A 197 -2.71 28.60 -8.60
C TYR A 197 -1.83 27.91 -9.65
N MET A 198 -2.23 26.71 -10.12
CA MET A 198 -1.48 25.96 -11.13
C MET A 198 -1.47 26.60 -12.52
N LYS A 199 -2.51 27.38 -12.87
CA LYS A 199 -2.63 28.07 -14.16
C LYS A 199 -2.11 29.51 -14.14
N SER A 200 -1.84 30.06 -12.95
CA SER A 200 -1.38 31.44 -12.80
C SER A 200 -0.01 31.63 -13.43
N PRO A 201 0.23 32.71 -14.20
CA PRO A 201 1.56 33.07 -14.73
C PRO A 201 2.62 33.18 -13.64
N LEU A 202 2.22 33.42 -12.38
CA LEU A 202 3.11 33.46 -11.21
C LEU A 202 3.89 32.16 -11.01
N TRP A 203 3.38 31.02 -11.51
CA TRP A 203 4.09 29.74 -11.52
C TRP A 203 5.18 29.68 -12.60
N ASN A 204 4.99 30.38 -13.73
CA ASN A 204 5.91 30.42 -14.88
C ASN A 204 6.99 31.51 -14.77
N ILE A 205 6.82 32.49 -13.88
CA ILE A 205 7.87 33.46 -13.54
C ILE A 205 8.85 32.73 -12.59
N ASN A 206 10.16 32.83 -12.86
CA ASN A 206 11.30 32.13 -12.24
C ASN A 206 11.43 32.17 -10.68
N LEU A 207 10.39 32.51 -9.92
CA LEU A 207 10.31 32.31 -8.47
C LEU A 207 9.96 30.87 -8.06
N PHE A 208 9.35 30.06 -8.94
CA PHE A 208 8.73 28.77 -8.58
C PHE A 208 8.99 27.56 -9.51
N SER A 209 9.99 27.60 -10.42
CA SER A 209 10.35 26.38 -11.18
C SER A 209 10.80 25.25 -10.24
N PRO A 210 10.14 24.07 -10.24
CA PRO A 210 10.74 22.86 -9.71
C PRO A 210 11.95 22.52 -10.58
N SER A 211 13.06 22.13 -9.96
CA SER A 211 14.20 21.55 -10.69
C SER A 211 13.67 20.46 -11.63
N PRO A 212 14.17 20.36 -12.88
CA PRO A 212 13.71 19.35 -13.81
C PRO A 212 13.84 17.97 -13.18
N ARG A 213 12.77 17.19 -13.29
CA ARG A 213 12.74 15.75 -12.98
C ARG A 213 14.03 15.12 -13.52
N TYR A 214 14.70 14.33 -12.68
CA TYR A 214 15.79 13.44 -13.09
C TYR A 214 15.24 12.47 -14.16
N SER A 215 15.37 12.86 -15.42
CA SER A 215 15.29 11.98 -16.56
C SER A 215 16.57 11.16 -16.58
N TYR A 216 16.45 9.85 -16.44
CA TYR A 216 17.50 8.91 -16.81
C TYR A 216 17.89 9.18 -18.28
N ARG A 217 19.07 9.73 -18.52
CA ARG A 217 19.72 9.73 -19.83
C ARG A 217 21.14 9.22 -19.68
N ILE A 218 21.35 8.06 -20.29
CA ILE A 218 22.64 7.48 -20.63
C ILE A 218 23.36 8.45 -21.57
N GLY A 219 24.62 8.79 -21.25
CA GLY A 219 25.44 9.70 -22.04
C GLY A 219 26.81 9.94 -21.42
N SER A 220 27.74 9.05 -21.74
CA SER A 220 29.20 9.15 -21.67
C SER A 220 29.81 10.56 -21.68
N THR A 221 30.74 10.84 -20.75
CA THR A 221 32.17 11.17 -21.01
C THR A 221 32.90 11.69 -19.76
N GLY A 222 34.18 11.31 -19.61
CA GLY A 222 35.19 12.09 -18.87
C GLY A 222 35.57 11.60 -17.47
N TYR A 223 36.31 10.49 -17.39
CA TYR A 223 36.89 9.98 -16.14
C TYR A 223 38.19 10.71 -15.80
N ARG A 224 38.36 11.17 -14.55
CA ARG A 224 39.68 11.39 -13.94
C ARG A 224 39.69 10.72 -12.57
N GLN A 225 40.58 9.73 -12.46
CA GLN A 225 40.62 8.68 -11.46
C GLN A 225 41.56 9.07 -10.31
N THR A 226 41.09 9.11 -9.07
CA THR A 226 41.95 8.90 -7.89
C THR A 226 41.19 8.23 -6.72
N ASN A 227 41.77 7.10 -6.27
CA ASN A 227 41.63 6.37 -5.00
C ASN A 227 40.24 6.19 -4.36
N THR A 228 39.51 5.18 -4.85
CA THR A 228 38.17 4.77 -4.38
C THR A 228 38.14 3.60 -3.39
N SER A 229 39.26 2.89 -3.14
CA SER A 229 39.24 1.65 -2.35
C SER A 229 39.31 1.85 -0.84
N SER A 230 40.20 2.71 -0.35
CA SER A 230 40.38 2.99 1.08
C SER A 230 39.23 3.80 1.68
N ARG A 231 38.60 4.65 0.88
CA ARG A 231 37.46 5.47 1.28
C ARG A 231 36.16 4.66 1.43
N ARG A 232 35.94 3.69 0.54
CA ARG A 232 34.79 2.77 0.60
C ARG A 232 34.81 1.85 1.82
N ALA A 233 35.98 1.32 2.19
CA ALA A 233 36.11 0.43 3.36
C ALA A 233 35.81 1.17 4.68
N MET A 234 36.21 2.43 4.79
CA MET A 234 35.92 3.27 5.95
C MET A 234 34.44 3.71 5.97
N GLU A 235 33.89 4.10 4.81
CA GLU A 235 32.46 4.42 4.66
C GLU A 235 31.55 3.21 5.00
N GLU A 236 31.94 1.98 4.67
CA GLU A 236 31.20 0.77 5.05
C GLU A 236 31.27 0.46 6.54
N ALA A 237 32.43 0.66 7.18
CA ALA A 237 32.60 0.46 8.63
C ALA A 237 31.79 1.49 9.44
N ASP A 238 31.83 2.76 9.04
CA ASP A 238 31.07 3.84 9.69
C ASP A 238 29.56 3.67 9.45
N ALA A 239 29.15 3.24 8.25
CA ALA A 239 27.75 2.91 7.97
C ALA A 239 27.26 1.68 8.74
N ALA A 240 28.12 0.71 9.04
CA ALA A 240 27.77 -0.43 9.90
C ALA A 240 27.63 0.00 11.37
N TYR A 241 28.48 0.88 11.87
CA TYR A 241 28.39 1.42 13.23
C TYR A 241 27.17 2.32 13.44
N ALA A 242 26.88 3.20 12.47
CA ALA A 242 25.69 4.06 12.50
C ALA A 242 24.37 3.26 12.48
N ARG A 243 24.33 2.15 11.71
CA ARG A 243 23.19 1.22 11.72
C ARG A 243 22.97 0.57 13.08
N ARG A 244 24.05 0.14 13.76
CA ARG A 244 23.95 -0.44 15.12
C ARG A 244 23.43 0.56 16.15
N LEU A 245 23.92 1.80 16.12
CA LEU A 245 23.45 2.86 17.01
C LEU A 245 21.98 3.23 16.76
N GLN A 246 21.56 3.31 15.49
CA GLN A 246 20.15 3.53 15.14
C GLN A 246 19.27 2.35 15.57
N GLU A 247 19.73 1.12 15.43
CA GLU A 247 19.00 -0.06 15.92
C GLU A 247 18.89 -0.09 17.45
N GLU A 248 19.93 0.32 18.18
CA GLU A 248 19.93 0.42 19.64
C GLU A 248 19.04 1.55 20.16
N GLU A 249 19.05 2.71 19.51
CA GLU A 249 18.22 3.87 19.87
C GLU A 249 16.75 3.63 19.51
N TYR A 250 16.48 3.00 18.36
CA TYR A 250 15.15 2.53 17.98
C TYR A 250 14.62 1.47 18.95
N ARG A 251 15.47 0.53 19.39
CA ARG A 251 15.10 -0.44 20.44
C ARG A 251 14.80 0.23 21.77
N ARG A 252 15.54 1.27 22.16
CA ARG A 252 15.25 2.05 23.38
C ARG A 252 13.91 2.77 23.29
N LEU A 253 13.62 3.45 22.18
CA LEU A 253 12.37 4.17 21.98
C LEU A 253 11.15 3.23 21.95
N ILE A 254 11.28 2.06 21.30
CA ILE A 254 10.25 1.01 21.36
C ILE A 254 10.07 0.47 22.78
N MET A 255 11.16 0.29 23.54
CA MET A 255 11.06 -0.17 24.93
C MET A 255 10.42 0.86 25.85
N GLU A 256 10.64 2.16 25.61
CA GLU A 256 10.04 3.24 26.39
C GLU A 256 8.53 3.39 26.10
N GLU A 257 8.11 3.28 24.84
CA GLU A 257 6.69 3.31 24.42
C GLU A 257 5.94 2.02 24.82
N ALA A 258 6.64 0.88 24.93
CA ALA A 258 6.09 -0.40 25.38
C ALA A 258 5.72 -0.44 26.88
N THR A 259 6.07 0.57 27.68
CA THR A 259 5.77 0.60 29.12
C THR A 259 4.30 0.88 29.45
N THR A 260 3.51 1.39 28.50
CA THR A 260 2.04 1.36 28.57
C THR A 260 1.52 0.44 27.46
N LYS A 261 0.94 -0.71 27.83
CA LYS A 261 0.30 -1.61 26.86
C LYS A 261 -0.94 -0.92 26.29
N ALA A 262 -0.78 -0.17 25.20
CA ALA A 262 -1.88 0.37 24.42
C ALA A 262 -2.63 -0.80 23.76
N VAL A 263 -3.82 -1.12 24.25
CA VAL A 263 -4.65 -2.22 23.73
C VAL A 263 -5.69 -1.64 22.78
N VAL A 264 -5.81 -2.24 21.59
CA VAL A 264 -6.83 -1.89 20.59
C VAL A 264 -7.79 -3.05 20.43
N GLN A 265 -9.10 -2.77 20.46
CA GLN A 265 -10.11 -3.77 20.14
C GLN A 265 -10.19 -3.97 18.62
N VAL A 266 -10.07 -5.22 18.17
CA VAL A 266 -10.17 -5.56 16.74
C VAL A 266 -11.64 -5.64 16.32
N GLU A 267 -11.98 -5.01 15.20
CA GLU A 267 -13.33 -5.03 14.62
C GLU A 267 -13.78 -6.45 14.23
N LYS A 268 -15.08 -6.73 14.34
CA LYS A 268 -15.68 -8.06 14.13
C LYS A 268 -15.34 -8.69 12.76
N ASN A 269 -15.32 -7.88 11.71
CA ASN A 269 -14.99 -8.31 10.34
C ASN A 269 -13.48 -8.52 10.08
N MET A 270 -12.63 -8.19 11.05
CA MET A 270 -11.17 -8.28 10.95
C MET A 270 -10.56 -9.31 11.90
N LEU A 271 -11.36 -9.99 12.70
CA LEU A 271 -10.90 -10.92 13.75
C LEU A 271 -9.97 -12.01 13.23
N SER A 272 -10.26 -12.59 12.05
CA SER A 272 -9.43 -13.64 11.46
C SER A 272 -8.01 -13.18 11.13
N ARG A 273 -7.76 -11.87 11.00
CA ARG A 273 -6.43 -11.33 10.73
C ARG A 273 -5.46 -11.48 11.89
N LEU A 274 -5.97 -11.66 13.11
CA LEU A 274 -5.13 -12.02 14.25
C LEU A 274 -4.52 -13.42 14.13
N LEU A 275 -5.13 -14.29 13.31
CA LEU A 275 -4.59 -15.61 12.99
C LEU A 275 -3.68 -15.60 11.77
N TYR A 276 -3.50 -14.45 11.10
CA TYR A 276 -2.51 -14.33 10.04
C TYR A 276 -1.14 -14.23 10.71
N PRO A 277 -0.23 -15.17 10.42
CA PRO A 277 0.46 -15.22 9.13
C PRO A 277 0.32 -16.57 8.41
N ASN A 278 -0.36 -16.57 7.27
CA ASN A 278 -0.66 -17.76 6.48
C ASN A 278 0.31 -17.94 5.30
N PRO A 279 0.79 -19.15 4.99
CA PRO A 279 1.72 -19.37 3.87
C PRO A 279 1.08 -18.91 2.54
N VAL A 280 1.86 -18.29 1.66
CA VAL A 280 1.38 -17.88 0.33
C VAL A 280 1.78 -18.93 -0.69
N CYS A 281 0.77 -19.53 -1.33
CA CYS A 281 0.97 -20.55 -2.35
C CYS A 281 0.16 -20.23 -3.62
N LEU A 282 0.61 -20.77 -4.76
CA LEU A 282 -0.15 -20.77 -6.01
C LEU A 282 -0.62 -22.19 -6.30
N LEU A 283 -1.94 -22.39 -6.36
CA LEU A 283 -2.57 -23.68 -6.62
C LEU A 283 -2.92 -23.77 -8.11
N THR A 284 -2.32 -24.74 -8.81
CA THR A 284 -2.63 -25.05 -10.21
C THR A 284 -3.41 -26.36 -10.32
N VAL A 285 -4.39 -26.36 -11.23
CA VAL A 285 -5.23 -27.51 -11.57
C VAL A 285 -5.21 -27.73 -13.06
N GLN A 286 -5.34 -28.99 -13.48
CA GLN A 286 -5.52 -29.37 -14.88
C GLN A 286 -6.47 -30.56 -14.95
N GLU A 287 -7.36 -30.55 -15.95
CA GLU A 287 -8.26 -31.65 -16.25
C GLU A 287 -8.39 -31.79 -17.77
N ALA A 288 -8.33 -33.02 -18.27
CA ALA A 288 -8.59 -33.31 -19.66
C ALA A 288 -10.08 -33.65 -19.84
N LEU A 289 -10.79 -32.86 -20.64
CA LEU A 289 -12.20 -33.04 -20.96
C LEU A 289 -12.39 -32.97 -22.47
N ASN A 290 -12.98 -34.00 -23.10
CA ASN A 290 -13.31 -34.01 -24.53
C ASN A 290 -12.13 -33.64 -25.47
N HIS A 291 -10.92 -34.13 -25.18
CA HIS A 291 -9.67 -33.81 -25.89
C HIS A 291 -9.15 -32.37 -25.71
N GLU A 292 -9.80 -31.53 -24.90
CA GLU A 292 -9.30 -30.23 -24.47
C GLU A 292 -8.70 -30.33 -23.06
N ILE A 293 -7.65 -29.55 -22.82
CA ILE A 293 -7.01 -29.46 -21.51
C ILE A 293 -7.50 -28.17 -20.84
N LEU A 294 -8.37 -28.32 -19.85
CA LEU A 294 -8.78 -27.22 -18.98
C LEU A 294 -7.76 -27.06 -17.88
N ARG A 295 -7.37 -25.81 -17.59
CA ARG A 295 -6.40 -25.50 -16.54
C ARG A 295 -6.74 -24.19 -15.87
N ASN A 296 -6.36 -24.06 -14.60
CA ASN A 296 -6.52 -22.82 -13.86
C ASN A 296 -5.44 -22.67 -12.78
N VAL A 297 -5.22 -21.43 -12.33
CA VAL A 297 -4.33 -21.10 -11.23
C VAL A 297 -4.98 -20.11 -10.26
N MET A 298 -4.77 -20.29 -8.96
CA MET A 298 -5.22 -19.35 -7.95
C MET A 298 -4.20 -19.17 -6.83
N THR A 299 -4.22 -18.00 -6.20
CA THR A 299 -3.53 -17.80 -4.93
C THR A 299 -4.32 -18.42 -3.79
N ILE A 300 -3.67 -19.24 -2.97
CA ILE A 300 -4.27 -19.86 -1.78
C ILE A 300 -3.37 -19.60 -0.57
N THR A 301 -3.99 -19.22 0.56
CA THR A 301 -3.27 -18.94 1.81
C THR A 301 -3.84 -19.68 3.01
N TRP A 302 -5.11 -20.09 2.97
CA TRP A 302 -5.74 -20.81 4.08
C TRP A 302 -5.45 -22.30 3.97
N LEU A 303 -4.20 -22.69 4.27
CA LEU A 303 -3.75 -24.07 4.31
C LEU A 303 -2.75 -24.30 5.45
N THR A 304 -2.77 -25.48 6.04
CA THR A 304 -1.82 -25.86 7.10
C THR A 304 -1.65 -27.38 7.18
N PRO A 305 -0.44 -27.91 7.46
CA PRO A 305 -0.24 -29.32 7.77
C PRO A 305 -1.06 -29.76 9.00
N ILE A 306 -1.59 -30.98 8.95
CA ILE A 306 -2.29 -31.59 10.11
C ILE A 306 -1.47 -32.70 10.76
N ASN A 307 -0.41 -33.18 10.08
CA ASN A 307 0.57 -34.12 10.63
C ASN A 307 1.93 -34.02 9.88
N ASN A 308 2.91 -34.80 10.34
CA ASN A 308 4.24 -34.89 9.73
C ASN A 308 4.35 -35.92 8.59
N HIS A 309 3.23 -36.51 8.17
CA HIS A 309 3.16 -37.55 7.13
C HIS A 309 2.55 -37.01 5.83
N GLY A 310 2.61 -35.69 5.62
CA GLY A 310 2.15 -35.05 4.39
C GLY A 310 0.64 -34.88 4.28
N LYS A 311 -0.14 -35.05 5.37
CA LYS A 311 -1.55 -34.64 5.39
C LYS A 311 -1.65 -33.17 5.74
N PHE A 312 -2.56 -32.47 5.08
CA PHE A 312 -2.85 -31.07 5.35
C PHE A 312 -4.31 -30.77 5.09
N VAL A 313 -4.77 -29.64 5.62
CA VAL A 313 -6.10 -29.11 5.36
C VAL A 313 -5.98 -27.78 4.64
N CYS A 314 -6.89 -27.48 3.71
CA CYS A 314 -7.05 -26.15 3.17
C CYS A 314 -8.52 -25.75 3.07
N SER A 315 -8.77 -24.45 3.22
CA SER A 315 -10.09 -23.85 3.06
C SER A 315 -10.13 -23.04 1.77
N MET A 316 -11.14 -23.30 0.95
CA MET A 316 -11.33 -22.65 -0.34
C MET A 316 -12.77 -22.17 -0.44
N ASN A 317 -12.99 -20.88 -0.75
CA ASN A 317 -14.36 -20.39 -0.96
C ASN A 317 -15.02 -21.12 -2.15
N CYS A 318 -16.24 -21.61 -1.97
CA CYS A 318 -16.93 -22.46 -2.96
C CYS A 318 -17.16 -21.75 -4.31
N LYS A 319 -17.17 -20.40 -4.32
CA LYS A 319 -17.38 -19.60 -5.53
C LYS A 319 -16.10 -19.42 -6.36
N ARG A 320 -14.94 -19.91 -5.92
CA ARG A 320 -13.71 -19.82 -6.71
C ARG A 320 -13.81 -20.77 -7.91
N HIS A 321 -13.41 -20.32 -9.10
CA HIS A 321 -13.41 -21.19 -10.28
C HIS A 321 -12.62 -22.49 -10.05
N THR A 322 -11.46 -22.41 -9.37
CA THR A 322 -10.65 -23.58 -9.00
C THR A 322 -11.42 -24.60 -8.16
N ALA A 323 -12.43 -24.20 -7.39
CA ALA A 323 -13.21 -25.11 -6.55
C ALA A 323 -13.91 -26.21 -7.37
N HIS A 324 -14.33 -25.91 -8.61
CA HIS A 324 -14.91 -26.90 -9.52
C HIS A 324 -13.96 -28.06 -9.86
N PHE A 325 -12.65 -27.83 -9.81
CA PHE A 325 -11.64 -28.84 -10.15
C PHE A 325 -11.29 -29.76 -8.96
N VAL A 326 -11.58 -29.32 -7.72
CA VAL A 326 -11.09 -29.98 -6.49
C VAL A 326 -12.19 -30.34 -5.49
N ASN A 327 -13.46 -30.08 -5.80
CA ASN A 327 -14.59 -30.36 -4.91
C ASN A 327 -14.98 -31.85 -4.79
N THR A 328 -14.19 -32.76 -5.34
CA THR A 328 -14.45 -34.21 -5.30
C THR A 328 -13.19 -34.96 -4.84
N PRO A 329 -13.32 -35.97 -3.97
CA PRO A 329 -12.21 -36.85 -3.61
C PRO A 329 -11.50 -37.47 -4.83
N GLY A 330 -10.19 -37.69 -4.73
CA GLY A 330 -9.35 -38.26 -5.78
C GLY A 330 -8.82 -37.26 -6.81
N LYS A 331 -9.30 -36.00 -6.79
CA LYS A 331 -8.76 -34.93 -7.65
C LYS A 331 -7.34 -34.55 -7.24
N HIS A 332 -6.51 -34.24 -8.24
CA HIS A 332 -5.13 -33.84 -8.06
C HIS A 332 -4.93 -32.35 -8.38
N PHE A 333 -3.99 -31.73 -7.69
CA PHE A 333 -3.58 -30.35 -7.92
C PHE A 333 -2.14 -30.15 -7.49
N VAL A 334 -1.52 -29.03 -7.89
CA VAL A 334 -0.16 -28.69 -7.49
C VAL A 334 -0.16 -27.41 -6.67
N ILE A 335 0.52 -27.44 -5.52
CA ILE A 335 0.88 -26.26 -4.75
C ILE A 335 2.28 -25.85 -5.20
N ASN A 336 2.39 -24.64 -5.74
CA ASN A 336 3.63 -24.01 -6.16
C ASN A 336 3.99 -22.95 -5.10
N ILE A 337 5.25 -22.93 -4.66
CA ILE A 337 5.72 -22.00 -3.63
C ILE A 337 6.43 -20.82 -4.32
N PRO A 338 5.82 -19.62 -4.35
CA PRO A 338 6.47 -18.44 -4.88
C PRO A 338 7.40 -17.78 -3.84
N THR A 339 8.22 -16.85 -4.32
CA THR A 339 9.07 -15.98 -3.48
C THR A 339 8.63 -14.53 -3.54
N LYS A 340 9.30 -13.68 -2.76
CA LYS A 340 9.16 -12.21 -2.81
C LYS A 340 9.24 -11.63 -4.22
N ASN A 341 10.02 -12.24 -5.12
CA ASN A 341 10.14 -11.77 -6.51
C ASN A 341 8.84 -11.92 -7.32
N HIS A 342 7.85 -12.63 -6.79
CA HIS A 342 6.59 -12.95 -7.47
C HIS A 342 5.39 -12.18 -6.91
N GLU A 343 5.58 -11.19 -6.04
CA GLU A 343 4.47 -10.44 -5.41
C GLU A 343 3.46 -9.88 -6.43
N GLU A 344 3.94 -9.24 -7.49
CA GLU A 344 3.07 -8.71 -8.56
C GLU A 344 2.28 -9.83 -9.25
N LYS A 345 2.93 -10.96 -9.55
CA LYS A 345 2.31 -12.14 -10.17
C LYS A 345 1.24 -12.74 -9.26
N ILE A 346 1.51 -12.88 -7.96
CA ILE A 346 0.58 -13.41 -6.96
C ILE A 346 -0.67 -12.53 -6.88
N LEU A 347 -0.50 -11.21 -6.88
CA LEU A 347 -1.61 -10.25 -6.86
C LEU A 347 -2.40 -10.25 -8.16
N ALA A 348 -1.75 -10.37 -9.31
CA ALA A 348 -2.40 -10.49 -10.61
C ALA A 348 -3.26 -11.77 -10.68
N ILE A 349 -2.70 -12.92 -10.31
CA ILE A 349 -3.41 -14.21 -10.27
C ILE A 349 -4.61 -14.16 -9.32
N GLY A 350 -4.44 -13.57 -8.13
CA GLY A 350 -5.50 -13.43 -7.13
C GLY A 350 -6.57 -12.38 -7.46
N GLY A 351 -6.24 -11.44 -8.37
CA GLY A 351 -7.10 -10.32 -8.76
C GLY A 351 -8.11 -10.62 -9.87
N CYS A 352 -7.98 -11.76 -10.56
CA CYS A 352 -8.89 -12.17 -11.64
C CYS A 352 -9.52 -13.56 -11.38
N SER A 353 -10.63 -13.86 -12.08
CA SER A 353 -11.25 -15.19 -12.08
C SER A 353 -10.85 -15.96 -13.34
N GLY A 354 -10.54 -17.24 -13.18
CA GLY A 354 -10.24 -18.11 -14.32
C GLY A 354 -11.49 -18.47 -15.13
N GLU A 355 -12.68 -18.24 -14.56
CA GLU A 355 -13.95 -18.46 -15.25
C GLU A 355 -14.14 -17.48 -16.42
N SER A 356 -13.56 -16.28 -16.30
CA SER A 356 -13.66 -15.22 -17.31
C SER A 356 -12.47 -15.11 -18.25
N VAL A 357 -11.31 -15.65 -17.85
CA VAL A 357 -10.03 -15.42 -18.54
C VAL A 357 -9.10 -16.63 -18.34
N ASP A 358 -8.45 -17.11 -19.40
CA ASP A 358 -7.30 -18.01 -19.22
C ASP A 358 -6.14 -17.21 -18.61
N LYS A 359 -5.91 -17.45 -17.31
CA LYS A 359 -4.87 -16.76 -16.54
C LYS A 359 -3.45 -17.10 -17.00
N PHE A 360 -3.23 -18.28 -17.58
CA PHE A 360 -1.90 -18.66 -18.06
C PHE A 360 -1.52 -17.83 -19.28
N GLU A 361 -2.44 -17.67 -20.22
CA GLU A 361 -2.23 -16.84 -21.41
C GLU A 361 -2.20 -15.36 -21.05
N ALA A 362 -3.20 -14.87 -20.32
CA ALA A 362 -3.34 -13.44 -20.01
C ALA A 362 -2.20 -12.89 -19.15
N LEU A 363 -1.59 -13.71 -18.29
CA LEU A 363 -0.49 -13.32 -17.42
C LEU A 363 0.87 -13.89 -17.87
N ASN A 364 0.92 -14.53 -19.04
CA ASN A 364 2.11 -15.17 -19.61
C ASN A 364 2.85 -16.07 -18.61
N LEU A 365 2.12 -16.99 -17.99
CA LEU A 365 2.65 -17.88 -16.96
C LEU A 365 3.38 -19.07 -17.60
N ALA A 366 4.70 -19.11 -17.44
CA ALA A 366 5.50 -20.26 -17.83
C ALA A 366 5.18 -21.48 -16.97
N THR A 367 5.04 -22.64 -17.62
CA THR A 367 4.66 -23.89 -16.98
C THR A 367 5.68 -24.99 -17.23
N CYS A 368 5.83 -25.89 -16.26
CA CYS A 368 6.67 -27.08 -16.37
C CYS A 368 5.97 -28.30 -15.75
N PRO A 369 6.46 -29.53 -16.01
CA PRO A 369 6.05 -30.69 -15.25
C PRO A 369 6.40 -30.50 -13.75
N PRO A 370 5.59 -31.03 -12.81
CA PRO A 370 5.97 -31.06 -11.40
C PRO A 370 7.37 -31.61 -11.20
N GLY A 371 8.22 -30.85 -10.52
CA GLY A 371 9.66 -31.16 -10.37
C GLY A 371 10.54 -30.72 -11.55
N TRP A 372 10.10 -29.78 -12.39
CA TRP A 372 10.80 -29.16 -13.53
C TRP A 372 11.19 -30.10 -14.67
N THR A 373 11.14 -31.42 -14.47
CA THR A 373 11.50 -32.42 -15.46
C THR A 373 10.46 -33.53 -15.49
N ALA A 374 10.10 -34.00 -16.69
CA ALA A 374 9.20 -35.13 -16.83
C ALA A 374 9.75 -36.38 -16.12
N LEU A 375 8.86 -37.11 -15.42
CA LEU A 375 9.23 -38.35 -14.76
C LEU A 375 9.67 -39.41 -15.78
N ARG A 376 10.70 -40.17 -15.44
CA ARG A 376 11.20 -41.26 -16.28
C ARG A 376 10.14 -42.37 -16.39
N PRO A 377 9.87 -42.93 -17.58
CA PRO A 377 8.86 -43.98 -17.74
C PRO A 377 9.05 -45.14 -16.76
N LEU A 378 7.94 -45.59 -16.16
CA LEU A 378 7.95 -46.77 -15.29
C LEU A 378 8.38 -48.01 -16.07
N LYS A 379 9.29 -48.79 -15.50
CA LYS A 379 9.63 -50.10 -16.04
C LYS A 379 8.50 -51.08 -15.73
N ARG A 380 8.01 -51.82 -16.74
CA ARG A 380 7.05 -52.91 -16.53
C ARG A 380 7.69 -54.00 -15.66
N LYS A 381 7.02 -54.35 -14.57
CA LYS A 381 7.42 -55.43 -13.64
C LYS A 381 6.21 -56.33 -13.37
N ASN A 382 6.44 -57.64 -13.27
CA ASN A 382 5.38 -58.62 -13.01
C ASN A 382 4.92 -58.66 -11.55
N CYS A 383 5.77 -58.24 -10.60
CA CYS A 383 5.43 -58.15 -9.18
C CYS A 383 5.80 -56.76 -8.67
N MET A 384 4.84 -56.05 -8.09
CA MET A 384 5.02 -54.69 -7.60
C MET A 384 5.34 -54.69 -6.11
N SER A 385 6.52 -54.19 -5.75
CA SER A 385 6.83 -53.89 -4.35
C SER A 385 6.04 -52.66 -3.86
N LYS A 386 5.99 -52.43 -2.54
CA LYS A 386 5.42 -51.19 -1.97
C LYS A 386 6.06 -49.92 -2.57
N LYS A 387 7.35 -49.98 -2.92
CA LYS A 387 8.05 -48.88 -3.59
C LYS A 387 7.55 -48.68 -5.02
N ASP A 388 7.35 -49.77 -5.77
CA ASP A 388 6.84 -49.71 -7.14
C ASP A 388 5.41 -49.17 -7.19
N LEU A 389 4.57 -49.55 -6.22
CA LEU A 389 3.21 -49.00 -6.09
C LEU A 389 3.22 -47.50 -5.80
N ARG A 390 4.12 -47.04 -4.93
CA ARG A 390 4.29 -45.61 -4.64
C ARG A 390 4.82 -44.83 -5.84
N GLU A 391 5.79 -45.38 -6.57
CA GLU A 391 6.27 -44.75 -7.81
C GLU A 391 5.15 -44.68 -8.86
N ALA A 392 4.31 -45.72 -8.97
CA ALA A 392 3.14 -45.72 -9.84
C ALA A 392 2.10 -44.64 -9.45
N GLU A 393 1.78 -44.51 -8.16
CA GLU A 393 0.87 -43.46 -7.66
C GLU A 393 1.40 -42.06 -7.98
N ILE A 394 2.71 -41.82 -7.79
CA ILE A 394 3.33 -40.53 -8.13
C ILE A 394 3.22 -40.26 -9.64
N HIS A 395 3.48 -41.26 -10.48
CA HIS A 395 3.38 -41.13 -11.93
C HIS A 395 1.96 -40.78 -12.40
N GLU A 396 0.95 -41.45 -11.83
CA GLU A 396 -0.45 -41.19 -12.13
C GLU A 396 -0.90 -39.80 -11.66
N ALA A 397 -0.46 -39.38 -10.48
CA ALA A 397 -0.77 -38.04 -9.96
C ALA A 397 -0.12 -36.94 -10.81
N VAL A 398 1.14 -37.12 -11.20
CA VAL A 398 1.91 -36.12 -11.96
C VAL A 398 1.44 -35.97 -13.40
N SER A 399 0.94 -37.05 -14.03
CA SER A 399 0.52 -37.02 -15.45
C SER A 399 -0.63 -36.05 -15.74
N ASN A 400 -1.47 -35.79 -14.74
CA ASN A 400 -2.61 -34.88 -14.82
C ASN A 400 -2.35 -33.53 -14.14
N CYS A 401 -1.09 -33.19 -13.86
CA CYS A 401 -0.71 -31.98 -13.12
C CYS A 401 0.14 -31.04 -13.98
N ILE A 402 0.03 -29.75 -13.68
CA ILE A 402 0.84 -28.67 -14.27
C ILE A 402 1.42 -27.82 -13.15
N ALA A 403 2.68 -27.41 -13.26
CA ALA A 403 3.38 -26.58 -12.28
C ALA A 403 3.87 -25.27 -12.93
N LEU A 404 4.21 -24.29 -12.09
CA LEU A 404 4.75 -23.00 -12.52
C LEU A 404 6.28 -23.02 -12.49
N ASP A 405 6.92 -22.70 -13.61
CA ASP A 405 8.37 -22.91 -13.79
C ASP A 405 9.25 -22.14 -12.80
N ASP A 406 8.86 -20.90 -12.47
CA ASP A 406 9.68 -19.97 -11.70
C ASP A 406 9.48 -20.05 -10.17
N CYS A 407 8.64 -20.97 -9.69
CA CYS A 407 8.47 -21.23 -8.27
C CYS A 407 9.67 -22.00 -7.69
N ILE A 408 9.84 -21.99 -6.36
CA ILE A 408 10.97 -22.64 -5.67
C ILE A 408 10.65 -24.05 -5.15
N ALA A 409 9.38 -24.44 -5.18
CA ALA A 409 8.94 -25.76 -4.82
C ALA A 409 7.60 -26.11 -5.49
N HIS A 410 7.42 -27.41 -5.75
CA HIS A 410 6.21 -28.01 -6.31
C HIS A 410 5.76 -29.14 -5.39
N ILE A 411 4.50 -29.14 -5.01
CA ILE A 411 3.91 -30.18 -4.16
C ILE A 411 2.67 -30.70 -4.86
N VAL A 412 2.69 -31.96 -5.29
CA VAL A 412 1.54 -32.63 -5.89
C VAL A 412 0.66 -33.15 -4.78
N CYS A 413 -0.62 -32.79 -4.83
CA CYS A 413 -1.59 -33.07 -3.79
C CYS A 413 -2.78 -33.85 -4.34
N LYS A 414 -3.37 -34.69 -3.49
CA LYS A 414 -4.62 -35.41 -3.74
C LYS A 414 -5.65 -35.00 -2.71
N VAL A 415 -6.88 -34.71 -3.16
CA VAL A 415 -8.02 -34.44 -2.29
C VAL A 415 -8.53 -35.76 -1.70
N ASP A 416 -8.55 -35.89 -0.38
CA ASP A 416 -9.06 -37.07 0.30
C ASP A 416 -10.56 -36.90 0.65
N THR A 417 -10.92 -35.75 1.20
CA THR A 417 -12.31 -35.44 1.61
C THR A 417 -12.65 -33.99 1.37
N VAL A 418 -13.93 -33.71 1.12
CA VAL A 418 -14.47 -32.36 0.93
C VAL A 418 -15.67 -32.19 1.87
N ALA A 419 -15.67 -31.12 2.65
CA ALA A 419 -16.81 -30.72 3.47
C ALA A 419 -17.14 -29.25 3.20
N GLU A 420 -18.41 -28.91 3.03
CA GLU A 420 -18.84 -27.51 2.90
C GLU A 420 -19.17 -26.93 4.28
N VAL A 421 -18.48 -25.85 4.66
CA VAL A 421 -18.63 -25.16 5.94
C VAL A 421 -18.55 -23.65 5.69
N ASP A 422 -19.61 -22.91 6.03
CA ASP A 422 -19.67 -21.45 5.93
C ASP A 422 -19.33 -20.89 4.53
N GLY A 423 -19.85 -21.53 3.47
CA GLY A 423 -19.59 -21.14 2.07
C GLY A 423 -18.15 -21.41 1.60
N HIS A 424 -17.40 -22.23 2.34
CA HIS A 424 -16.07 -22.72 1.99
C HIS A 424 -16.05 -24.25 1.92
N TYR A 425 -15.31 -24.80 0.96
CA TYR A 425 -14.88 -26.18 1.01
C TYR A 425 -13.67 -26.29 1.93
N LEU A 426 -13.81 -27.12 2.97
CA LEU A 426 -12.74 -27.62 3.79
C LEU A 426 -12.23 -28.93 3.17
N LEU A 427 -11.07 -28.86 2.53
CA LEU A 427 -10.44 -29.97 1.84
C LEU A 427 -9.40 -30.60 2.77
N THR A 428 -9.52 -31.89 3.05
CA THR A 428 -8.41 -32.68 3.63
C THR A 428 -7.66 -33.32 2.48
N CYS A 429 -6.34 -33.15 2.47
CA CYS A 429 -5.50 -33.50 1.33
C CYS A 429 -4.24 -34.26 1.77
N THR A 430 -3.68 -35.04 0.83
CA THR A 430 -2.39 -35.72 0.96
C THR A 430 -1.38 -35.15 -0.02
N GLN A 431 -0.16 -34.89 0.44
CA GLN A 431 1.01 -34.64 -0.42
C GLN A 431 1.51 -35.97 -0.97
N VAL A 432 1.36 -36.16 -2.28
CA VAL A 432 1.76 -37.39 -2.98
C VAL A 432 3.26 -37.37 -3.28
N ALA A 433 3.75 -36.22 -3.76
CA ALA A 433 5.15 -35.97 -4.04
C ALA A 433 5.48 -34.48 -3.91
N ALA A 434 6.74 -34.15 -3.66
CA ALA A 434 7.20 -32.78 -3.57
C ALA A 434 8.64 -32.64 -4.08
N TRP A 435 8.95 -31.46 -4.63
CA TRP A 435 10.26 -31.06 -5.10
C TRP A 435 10.55 -29.63 -4.69
N THR A 436 11.81 -29.30 -4.46
CA THR A 436 12.25 -27.94 -4.18
C THR A 436 13.67 -27.74 -4.67
N LEU A 437 14.02 -26.49 -4.97
CA LEU A 437 15.39 -26.12 -5.34
C LEU A 437 16.34 -26.38 -4.16
N SER A 438 17.56 -26.84 -4.47
CA SER A 438 18.55 -27.28 -3.47
C SER A 438 19.05 -26.16 -2.54
N ASN A 439 18.96 -24.90 -2.98
CA ASN A 439 19.25 -23.72 -2.18
C ASN A 439 18.11 -23.35 -1.20
N TYR A 440 17.00 -24.10 -1.17
CA TYR A 440 15.91 -23.93 -0.20
C TYR A 440 15.72 -25.15 0.72
N TRP A 441 16.53 -26.20 0.56
CA TRP A 441 16.40 -27.44 1.32
C TRP A 441 17.74 -27.89 1.89
N ASN A 442 17.79 -28.10 3.20
CA ASN A 442 18.99 -28.59 3.90
C ASN A 442 18.88 -30.06 4.36
N GLY A 443 17.83 -30.77 3.95
CA GLY A 443 17.53 -32.13 4.42
C GLY A 443 16.55 -32.20 5.59
N LYS A 444 16.30 -31.07 6.27
CA LYS A 444 15.43 -31.00 7.45
C LYS A 444 14.44 -29.83 7.42
N HIS A 445 14.87 -28.68 6.92
CA HIS A 445 14.12 -27.43 6.88
C HIS A 445 13.99 -26.93 5.44
N PHE A 446 12.80 -26.42 5.13
CA PHE A 446 12.53 -25.67 3.91
C PHE A 446 12.68 -24.17 4.19
N ALA A 447 13.82 -23.62 3.79
CA ALA A 447 14.20 -22.25 4.06
C ALA A 447 15.29 -21.77 3.08
N PRO A 448 15.29 -20.48 2.68
CA PRO A 448 16.42 -19.87 1.96
C PRO A 448 17.74 -20.19 2.68
N ARG A 449 18.75 -20.64 1.94
CA ARG A 449 20.05 -21.05 2.53
C ARG A 449 21.10 -19.95 2.48
N SER A 450 20.90 -18.93 1.65
CA SER A 450 21.75 -17.75 1.55
C SER A 450 20.91 -16.47 1.68
N PRO A 451 21.46 -15.36 2.22
CA PRO A 451 20.81 -14.05 2.16
C PRO A 451 20.50 -13.56 0.74
N SER A 452 21.16 -14.14 -0.28
CA SER A 452 20.88 -13.87 -1.69
C SER A 452 19.64 -14.61 -2.22
N ASP A 453 19.21 -15.67 -1.55
CA ASP A 453 18.04 -16.45 -1.95
C ASP A 453 16.77 -15.68 -1.56
N ALA A 454 15.86 -15.51 -2.52
CA ALA A 454 14.64 -14.75 -2.29
C ALA A 454 13.74 -15.46 -1.26
N PRO A 455 13.32 -14.80 -0.17
CA PRO A 455 12.46 -15.43 0.83
C PRO A 455 11.08 -15.76 0.27
N TYR A 456 10.47 -16.83 0.76
CA TYR A 456 9.06 -17.13 0.49
C TYR A 456 8.14 -16.30 1.40
N LEU A 457 6.87 -16.23 1.01
CA LEU A 457 5.95 -15.23 1.52
C LEU A 457 4.93 -15.79 2.50
N THR A 458 4.54 -14.96 3.47
CA THR A 458 3.36 -15.14 4.29
C THR A 458 2.38 -13.97 4.10
N PHE A 459 1.09 -14.23 4.22
CA PHE A 459 0.04 -13.26 3.96
C PHE A 459 -0.40 -12.56 5.24
N LEU A 460 -0.44 -11.23 5.20
CA LEU A 460 -0.86 -10.36 6.31
C LEU A 460 -2.26 -9.75 6.11
N GLY A 461 -2.91 -10.02 4.98
CA GLY A 461 -4.21 -9.44 4.63
C GLY A 461 -4.10 -8.23 3.71
N THR A 462 -5.21 -7.88 3.04
CA THR A 462 -5.31 -6.70 2.14
C THR A 462 -4.14 -6.57 1.15
N LYS A 463 -3.76 -7.67 0.46
CA LYS A 463 -2.66 -7.66 -0.52
C LYS A 463 -1.27 -7.35 0.08
N VAL A 464 -1.11 -7.45 1.39
CA VAL A 464 0.17 -7.28 2.09
C VAL A 464 0.79 -8.64 2.38
N PHE A 465 2.08 -8.75 2.10
CA PHE A 465 2.89 -9.93 2.38
C PHE A 465 4.02 -9.59 3.35
N ALA A 466 4.48 -10.59 4.09
CA ALA A 466 5.76 -10.57 4.78
C ALA A 466 6.67 -11.67 4.22
N SER A 467 7.98 -11.45 4.33
CA SER A 467 9.00 -12.41 3.93
C SER A 467 9.38 -13.30 5.11
N ILE A 468 9.49 -14.61 4.85
CA ILE A 468 9.98 -15.57 5.84
C ILE A 468 11.49 -15.70 5.67
N THR A 469 12.22 -15.20 6.65
CA THR A 469 13.68 -15.36 6.76
C THR A 469 13.98 -16.23 7.97
N PRO A 470 14.72 -17.34 7.79
CA PRO A 470 15.08 -18.21 8.91
C PRO A 470 16.00 -17.48 9.88
N THR A 471 15.75 -17.63 11.17
CA THR A 471 16.68 -17.26 12.24
C THR A 471 17.65 -18.44 12.42
N PHE A 472 18.70 -18.49 11.60
CA PHE A 472 19.79 -19.42 11.84
C PHE A 472 20.81 -18.73 12.75
N ASP A 473 20.96 -19.25 13.97
CA ASP A 473 22.07 -18.94 14.87
C ASP A 473 23.38 -19.58 14.39
#